data_AF-A0A2M8Q6C6-F1
#
_entry.id   AF-A0A2M8Q6C6-F1
#
_cell.length_a   1.000
_cell.length_b   1.000
_cell.length_c   1.000
_cell.angle_alpha   90.00
_cell.angle_beta   90.00
_cell.angle_gamma   90.00
#
_symmetry.space_group_name_H-M   'P 1'
#
loop_
_entity.id
_entity.type
_entity.pdbx_description
1 polymer ?
#
loop_
_entity_poly.entity_id
_entity_poly.type
_entity_poly.pdbx_seq_one_letter_code
_entity_poly.pdbx_strand_id
1 'polypeptide(L)'
;MNLAHFVARTACEGPGWRAALWVQGCPIHCPGCINPHTWAFEDREWVSVDDLAARILAISDIEGVTFVGGEPFSQAAALAALGRRVREAGLSVMTFTGYTYE
;
A
#
# COMPACT_ATOMS: atom_id res chain seq x y z
N MET A 1 5.87 7.40 -5.24
CA MET A 1 5.94 5.95 -5.00
C MET A 1 5.39 5.25 -6.23
N ASN A 2 5.86 4.04 -6.50
CA ASN A 2 5.51 3.25 -7.68
C ASN A 2 4.44 2.20 -7.31
N LEU A 3 3.24 2.35 -7.85
CA LEU A 3 2.11 1.47 -7.57
C LEU A 3 1.92 0.47 -8.73
N ALA A 4 1.70 -0.79 -8.38
CA ALA A 4 1.19 -1.80 -9.29
C ALA A 4 -0.32 -1.63 -9.49
N HIS A 5 -1.04 -1.30 -8.42
CA HIS A 5 -2.49 -1.09 -8.44
C HIS A 5 -2.97 -0.26 -7.24
N PHE A 6 -4.13 0.37 -7.39
CA PHE A 6 -4.82 1.07 -6.30
C PHE A 6 -6.29 0.67 -6.28
N VAL A 7 -6.75 0.13 -5.15
CA VAL A 7 -8.16 -0.19 -4.92
C VAL A 7 -8.73 0.83 -3.95
N ALA A 8 -9.66 1.66 -4.42
CA ALA A 8 -10.22 2.74 -3.61
C ALA A 8 -10.91 2.23 -2.34
N ARG A 9 -11.68 1.13 -2.44
CA ARG A 9 -12.43 0.59 -1.30
C ARG A 9 -12.61 -0.91 -1.43
N THR A 10 -12.11 -1.66 -0.46
CA THR A 10 -12.19 -3.13 -0.41
C THR A 10 -12.25 -3.62 1.04
N ALA A 11 -12.94 -4.74 1.26
CA ALA A 11 -12.95 -5.45 2.54
C ALA A 11 -12.02 -6.69 2.55
N CYS A 12 -11.31 -6.95 1.44
CA CYS A 12 -10.44 -8.12 1.28
C CYS A 12 -9.03 -7.89 1.82
N GLU A 13 -8.61 -6.63 1.98
CA GLU A 13 -7.21 -6.24 2.27
C GLU A 13 -7.01 -5.83 3.72
N GLY A 14 -7.70 -6.49 4.64
CA GLY A 14 -7.61 -6.24 6.09
C GLY A 14 -8.96 -5.88 6.72
N PRO A 15 -8.98 -5.56 8.04
CA PRO A 15 -10.21 -5.32 8.78
C PRO A 15 -10.92 -4.03 8.35
N GLY A 16 -12.24 -4.13 8.12
CA GLY A 16 -13.09 -3.03 7.67
C GLY A 16 -12.98 -2.76 6.17
N TRP A 17 -13.57 -1.65 5.73
CA TRP A 17 -13.37 -1.09 4.39
C TRP A 17 -12.09 -0.27 4.33
N ARG A 18 -11.25 -0.58 3.36
CA ARG A 18 -9.92 0.03 3.27
C ARG A 18 -9.60 0.44 1.85
N ALA A 19 -8.84 1.52 1.70
CA ALA A 19 -8.09 1.76 0.48
C ALA A 19 -6.88 0.82 0.47
N ALA A 20 -6.68 0.07 -0.61
CA ALA A 20 -5.55 -0.85 -0.73
C ALA A 20 -4.55 -0.33 -1.77
N LEU A 21 -3.31 -0.15 -1.35
CA LEU A 21 -2.21 0.32 -2.18
C LEU A 21 -1.31 -0.87 -2.44
N TRP A 22 -1.32 -1.33 -3.69
CA TRP A 22 -0.45 -2.40 -4.15
C TRP A 22 0.81 -1.77 -4.72
N VAL A 23 1.93 -1.87 -4.01
CA VAL A 23 3.22 -1.36 -4.49
C VAL A 23 3.83 -2.29 -5.53
N GLN A 24 4.58 -1.71 -6.48
CA GLN A 24 5.41 -2.45 -7.42
C GLN A 24 6.82 -2.66 -6.84
N GLY A 25 7.41 -3.83 -7.09
CA GLY A 25 8.75 -4.24 -6.66
C GLY A 25 8.70 -5.11 -5.40
N CYS A 26 9.32 -6.29 -5.46
CA CYS A 26 9.47 -7.20 -4.32
C CYS A 26 10.82 -7.93 -4.40
N PRO A 27 11.72 -7.77 -3.43
CA PRO A 27 13.02 -8.46 -3.46
C PRO A 27 12.94 -9.89 -2.92
N ILE A 28 11.82 -10.30 -2.29
CA ILE A 28 11.74 -11.54 -1.50
C ILE A 28 11.49 -12.75 -2.41
N HIS A 29 10.71 -12.60 -3.49
CA HIS A 29 10.36 -13.67 -4.43
C HIS A 29 9.92 -14.98 -3.75
N CYS A 30 9.00 -14.88 -2.78
CA CYS A 30 8.58 -16.02 -1.96
C CYS A 30 8.13 -17.23 -2.80
N PRO A 31 8.45 -18.46 -2.39
CA PRO A 31 7.88 -19.66 -3.00
C PRO A 31 6.35 -19.64 -2.95
N GLY A 32 5.70 -19.87 -4.09
CA GLY A 32 4.23 -19.87 -4.18
C GLY A 32 3.58 -18.49 -4.11
N CYS A 33 4.34 -17.41 -4.34
CA CYS A 33 3.76 -16.07 -4.45
C CYS A 33 2.63 -16.05 -5.48
N ILE A 34 1.44 -15.62 -5.06
CA ILE A 34 0.26 -15.52 -5.94
C ILE A 34 0.27 -14.27 -6.83
N ASN A 35 1.21 -13.33 -6.59
CA ASN A 35 1.36 -12.07 -7.32
C ASN A 35 2.79 -11.89 -7.89
N PRO A 36 3.36 -12.84 -8.65
CA PRO A 36 4.74 -12.74 -9.13
C PRO A 36 4.96 -11.58 -10.10
N HIS A 37 3.89 -11.04 -10.68
CA HIS A 37 3.94 -9.87 -11.56
C HIS A 37 4.32 -8.57 -10.82
N THR A 38 4.20 -8.51 -9.48
CA THR A 38 4.62 -7.34 -8.69
C THR A 38 6.10 -7.37 -8.31
N TRP A 39 6.85 -8.41 -8.70
CA TRP A 39 8.25 -8.59 -8.30
C TRP A 39 9.21 -7.60 -8.94
N ALA A 40 9.09 -7.38 -10.24
CA ALA A 40 10.02 -6.54 -10.99
C ALA A 40 10.04 -5.11 -10.45
N PHE A 41 11.23 -4.54 -10.28
CA PHE A 41 11.41 -3.12 -10.00
C PHE A 41 11.34 -2.32 -11.31
N GLU A 42 10.21 -2.43 -11.99
CA GLU A 42 9.89 -1.70 -13.22
C GLU A 42 8.94 -0.55 -12.93
N ASP A 43 9.00 0.49 -13.75
CA ASP A 43 8.07 1.62 -13.64
C ASP A 43 6.64 1.19 -13.99
N ARG A 44 5.70 1.49 -13.09
CA ARG A 44 4.26 1.31 -13.29
C ARG A 44 3.56 2.66 -13.16
N GLU A 45 2.78 2.86 -12.11
CA GLU A 45 2.13 4.14 -11.83
C GLU A 45 2.91 4.90 -10.76
N TRP A 46 3.62 5.94 -11.16
CA TRP A 46 4.27 6.86 -10.22
C TRP A 46 3.28 7.88 -9.69
N VAL A 47 3.03 7.84 -8.38
CA VAL A 47 2.12 8.77 -7.69
C VAL A 47 2.86 9.46 -6.55
N SER A 48 2.64 10.77 -6.38
CA SER A 48 3.20 11.50 -5.24
C SER A 48 2.49 11.10 -3.94
N VAL A 49 3.14 11.30 -2.79
CA VAL A 49 2.51 11.07 -1.48
C VAL A 49 1.28 11.98 -1.32
N ASP A 50 1.38 13.20 -1.82
CA ASP A 50 0.38 14.25 -1.66
C ASP A 50 -0.89 13.94 -2.45
N ASP A 51 -0.74 13.55 -3.72
CA ASP A 51 -1.87 13.16 -4.56
C ASP A 51 -2.55 11.92 -4.03
N LEU A 52 -1.77 10.94 -3.54
CA LEU A 52 -2.31 9.70 -3.01
C LEU A 52 -3.03 9.93 -1.67
N ALA A 53 -2.49 10.79 -0.80
CA ALA A 53 -3.18 11.21 0.42
C ALA A 53 -4.51 11.89 0.08
N ALA A 54 -4.52 12.86 -0.83
CA ALA A 54 -5.75 13.53 -1.26
C ALA A 54 -6.78 12.54 -1.83
N ARG A 55 -6.35 11.60 -2.68
CA ARG A 55 -7.19 10.53 -3.22
C ARG A 55 -7.80 9.67 -2.11
N ILE A 56 -7.02 9.26 -1.11
CA ILE A 56 -7.50 8.42 0.00
C ILE A 56 -8.49 9.17 0.89
N LEU A 57 -8.17 10.42 1.24
CA LEU A 57 -9.01 11.24 2.12
C LEU A 57 -10.35 11.66 1.48
N ALA A 58 -10.45 11.58 0.16
CA ALA A 58 -11.70 11.80 -0.57
C ALA A 58 -12.64 10.57 -0.56
N ILE A 59 -12.20 9.42 -0.03
CA ILE A 59 -12.98 8.18 -0.02
C ILE A 59 -13.83 8.15 1.25
N SER A 60 -15.15 8.05 1.09
CA SER A 60 -16.06 7.89 2.22
C SER A 60 -16.09 6.45 2.74
N ASP A 61 -16.44 6.31 4.02
CA ASP A 61 -16.74 5.01 4.65
C ASP A 61 -15.60 3.99 4.51
N ILE A 62 -14.38 4.44 4.81
CA ILE A 62 -13.21 3.60 5.01
C ILE A 62 -12.64 3.78 6.42
N GLU A 63 -12.17 2.69 7.00
CA GLU A 63 -11.51 2.61 8.30
C GLU A 63 -10.02 2.96 8.17
N GLY A 64 -9.47 2.87 6.96
CA GLY A 64 -8.14 3.36 6.66
C GLY A 64 -7.50 2.78 5.41
N VAL A 65 -6.18 2.70 5.43
CA VAL A 65 -5.36 2.27 4.30
C VAL A 65 -4.61 0.98 4.61
N THR A 66 -4.46 0.12 3.60
CA THR A 66 -3.58 -1.05 3.62
C THR A 66 -2.48 -0.88 2.60
N PHE A 67 -1.24 -1.02 3.03
CA PHE A 67 -0.08 -1.15 2.16
C PHE A 67 0.19 -2.64 1.92
N VAL A 68 0.17 -3.05 0.66
CA VAL A 68 0.30 -4.44 0.19
C VAL A 68 0.98 -4.44 -1.19
N GLY A 69 1.06 -5.58 -1.88
CA GLY A 69 1.56 -5.67 -3.24
C GLY A 69 2.83 -6.49 -3.35
N GLY A 70 3.88 -5.90 -3.92
CA GLY A 70 5.22 -6.49 -3.92
C GLY A 70 5.77 -6.55 -2.50
N GLU A 71 6.65 -5.63 -2.13
CA GLU A 71 7.09 -5.48 -0.74
C GLU A 71 6.99 -4.01 -0.32
N PRO A 72 5.98 -3.63 0.49
CA PRO A 72 5.81 -2.26 0.99
C PRO A 72 7.09 -1.67 1.60
N PHE A 73 7.90 -2.45 2.31
CA PHE A 73 9.11 -1.94 2.94
C PHE A 73 10.22 -1.58 1.94
N SER A 74 10.13 -2.02 0.69
CA SER A 74 11.00 -1.53 -0.39
C SER A 74 10.71 -0.06 -0.77
N GLN A 75 9.56 0.49 -0.36
CA GLN A 75 9.17 1.88 -0.54
C GLN A 75 8.84 2.57 0.80
N ALA A 76 9.44 2.10 1.90
CA ALA A 76 9.08 2.46 3.27
C ALA A 76 9.06 3.97 3.54
N ALA A 77 10.03 4.74 3.04
CA ALA A 77 10.11 6.18 3.32
C ALA A 77 8.87 6.93 2.82
N ALA A 78 8.42 6.63 1.59
CA ALA A 78 7.24 7.26 1.00
C ALA A 78 5.94 6.78 1.67
N LEU A 79 5.84 5.48 1.97
CA LEU A 79 4.68 4.92 2.67
C LEU A 79 4.57 5.40 4.12
N ALA A 80 5.69 5.62 4.81
CA ALA A 80 5.71 6.20 6.15
C ALA A 80 5.22 7.65 6.14
N ALA A 81 5.62 8.44 5.13
CA ALA A 81 5.10 9.80 4.95
C ALA A 81 3.59 9.80 4.67
N LEU A 82 3.12 8.90 3.81
CA LEU A 82 1.69 8.74 3.54
C LEU A 82 0.91 8.30 4.79
N GLY A 83 1.42 7.28 5.49
CA GLY A 83 0.80 6.73 6.70
C GLY A 83 0.65 7.78 7.80
N ARG A 84 1.60 8.71 7.95
CA ARG A 84 1.46 9.86 8.87
C ARG A 84 0.26 10.73 8.50
N ARG A 85 0.15 11.15 7.23
CA ARG A 85 -0.97 11.99 6.76
C ARG A 85 -2.33 11.30 6.93
N VAL A 86 -2.39 10.00 6.62
CA VAL A 86 -3.60 9.19 6.79
C VAL A 86 -4.00 9.12 8.27
N ARG A 87 -3.04 8.90 9.18
CA ARG A 87 -3.28 8.88 10.62
C ARG A 87 -3.70 10.23 11.19
N GLU A 88 -3.10 11.32 10.71
CA GLU A 88 -3.47 12.70 11.10
C GLU A 88 -4.93 13.02 10.74
N ALA A 89 -5.47 12.41 9.69
CA ALA A 89 -6.87 12.52 9.31
C ALA A 89 -7.82 11.55 10.06
N GLY A 90 -7.30 10.80 11.05
CA GLY A 90 -8.11 9.89 11.87
C GLY A 90 -8.32 8.48 11.29
N LEU A 91 -7.66 8.16 10.17
CA LEU A 91 -7.74 6.85 9.53
C LEU A 91 -6.63 5.89 10.02
N SER A 92 -6.91 4.59 10.02
CA SER A 92 -5.93 3.56 10.40
C SER A 92 -4.96 3.23 9.26
N VAL A 93 -3.77 2.71 9.62
CA VAL A 93 -2.78 2.22 8.65
C VAL A 93 -2.45 0.77 8.97
N MET A 94 -2.45 -0.08 7.95
CA MET A 94 -2.03 -1.47 8.02
C MET A 94 -0.98 -1.75 6.93
N THR A 95 -0.07 -2.68 7.16
CA THR A 95 0.92 -3.09 6.17
C THR A 95 1.10 -4.60 6.20
N PHE A 96 1.01 -5.23 5.03
CA PHE A 96 1.45 -6.61 4.84
C PHE A 96 2.88 -6.61 4.31
N THR A 97 3.77 -7.30 5.00
CA THR A 97 5.19 -7.41 4.63
C THR A 97 5.62 -8.86 4.73
N GLY A 98 6.55 -9.27 3.85
CA GLY A 98 7.16 -10.60 3.92
C GLY A 98 8.25 -10.71 4.98
N TYR A 99 8.63 -9.62 5.64
CA TYR A 99 9.59 -9.61 6.73
C TYR A 99 8.98 -10.11 8.04
N THR A 100 9.78 -10.81 8.84
CA THR A 100 9.41 -11.19 10.21
C THR A 100 9.54 -10.01 11.16
N TYR A 101 8.71 -9.98 12.20
CA TYR A 101 8.87 -9.06 13.31
C TYR A 101 10.00 -9.57 14.23
N GLU A 102 10.97 -8.71 14.57
CA GLU A 102 12.07 -8.98 15.50
C GLU A 102 11.91 -8.16 16.79
#